data_AF-A0A0V0VCZ4-F1
#
_entry.id   AF-A0A0V0VCZ4-F1
#
_cell.length_a   1.000
_cell.length_b   1.000
_cell.length_c   1.000
_cell.angle_alpha   90.00
_cell.angle_beta   90.00
_cell.angle_gamma   90.00
#
_symmetry.space_group_name_H-M   'P 1'
#
loop_
_entity.id
_entity.type
_entity.pdbx_description
1 polymer ?
#
loop_
_entity_poly.entity_id
_entity_poly.type
_entity_poly.pdbx_seq_one_letter_code
_entity_poly.pdbx_strand_id
1 'polypeptide(L)'
;MKISCYFLQANKPKKLTISPLLVCPTRFRIKVENKKEKKSKANNPMRNLRIRKLCLNICVGESGDRLTRAAKVLETLTGQTPIFSKARYTVRSFGIRRNEKIAVHCTVRGPKAEEILEKGLKVKEYELRADCFSECGNFGFGIQEHIDLGIKYDPAIGIYGMDFYVVLGRPGFCISERRRCKSKIGAKHRITKAESIKWFQQRFDGIVLPSKKK
;
A
#
# COMPACT_ATOMS: atom_id res chain seq x y z
N MET A 1 -32.59 -20.66 70.43
CA MET A 1 -33.47 -19.84 69.56
C MET A 1 -34.02 -20.78 68.48
N LYS A 2 -35.22 -21.39 68.67
CA LYS A 2 -36.52 -20.96 68.11
C LYS A 2 -36.41 -20.76 66.58
N ILE A 3 -37.00 -21.53 65.66
CA ILE A 3 -38.40 -21.99 65.45
C ILE A 3 -38.35 -22.93 64.20
N SER A 4 -38.94 -24.13 64.22
CA SER A 4 -40.16 -24.54 63.45
C SER A 4 -40.04 -24.36 61.92
N CYS A 5 -40.48 -25.20 60.99
CA CYS A 5 -41.26 -26.43 60.99
C CYS A 5 -41.39 -26.90 59.51
N TYR A 6 -41.55 -28.21 59.33
CA TYR A 6 -42.36 -28.92 58.32
C TYR A 6 -42.25 -28.71 56.80
N PHE A 7 -42.44 -29.87 56.15
CA PHE A 7 -43.19 -30.13 54.90
C PHE A 7 -42.39 -30.21 53.59
N LEU A 8 -41.98 -31.39 53.08
CA LEU A 8 -42.71 -32.57 52.56
C LEU A 8 -43.12 -32.42 51.07
N GLN A 9 -42.61 -33.38 50.26
CA GLN A 9 -43.16 -33.92 49.00
C GLN A 9 -43.18 -33.02 47.73
N ALA A 10 -43.04 -33.51 46.49
CA ALA A 10 -43.05 -34.87 45.94
C ALA A 10 -42.50 -34.92 44.49
N ASN A 11 -41.86 -36.06 44.19
CA ASN A 11 -41.97 -36.92 43.00
C ASN A 11 -41.91 -36.37 41.56
N LYS A 12 -40.85 -36.78 40.85
CA LYS A 12 -40.86 -37.06 39.40
C LYS A 12 -41.58 -38.38 39.09
N PRO A 13 -42.40 -38.44 38.03
CA PRO A 13 -42.49 -39.63 37.16
C PRO A 13 -42.55 -39.21 35.67
N LYS A 14 -42.35 -40.01 34.64
CA LYS A 14 -41.87 -41.38 34.34
C LYS A 14 -41.67 -41.37 32.80
N LYS A 15 -40.76 -42.19 32.27
CA LYS A 15 -40.62 -42.45 30.83
C LYS A 15 -41.89 -43.11 30.27
N LEU A 16 -42.31 -42.73 29.07
CA LEU A 16 -43.20 -43.53 28.22
C LEU A 16 -42.69 -43.53 26.78
N THR A 17 -42.31 -44.71 26.31
CA THR A 17 -42.11 -45.10 24.91
C THR A 17 -43.45 -45.54 24.32
N ILE A 18 -43.73 -45.26 23.04
CA ILE A 18 -44.39 -46.14 22.04
C ILE A 18 -44.33 -45.43 20.67
N SER A 19 -44.12 -46.22 19.63
CA SER A 19 -43.85 -45.87 18.23
C SER A 19 -45.14 -45.80 17.36
N PRO A 20 -45.04 -45.82 16.01
CA PRO A 20 -45.42 -44.76 15.07
C PRO A 20 -46.83 -44.96 14.45
N LEU A 21 -47.37 -43.93 13.77
CA LEU A 21 -48.12 -44.03 12.49
C LEU A 21 -48.78 -42.69 12.08
N LEU A 22 -48.77 -42.46 10.75
CA LEU A 22 -49.68 -41.64 9.92
C LEU A 22 -49.59 -40.08 9.90
N VAL A 23 -48.79 -39.61 8.93
CA VAL A 23 -49.08 -38.63 7.85
C VAL A 23 -50.02 -37.45 8.13
N CYS A 24 -49.47 -36.22 8.11
CA CYS A 24 -50.05 -35.08 7.39
C CYS A 24 -48.98 -34.00 7.07
N PRO A 25 -49.14 -33.26 5.96
CA PRO A 25 -48.04 -32.70 5.17
C PRO A 25 -47.75 -31.23 5.50
N THR A 26 -46.58 -30.79 5.04
CA THR A 26 -46.20 -29.38 4.82
C THR A 26 -46.22 -28.46 6.04
N ARG A 27 -45.31 -28.73 6.98
CA ARG A 27 -44.72 -27.63 7.77
C ARG A 27 -43.85 -26.82 6.81
N PHE A 28 -44.31 -25.63 6.42
CA PHE A 28 -43.51 -24.64 5.69
C PHE A 28 -42.14 -24.57 6.35
N ARG A 29 -41.14 -25.19 5.70
CA ARG A 29 -39.75 -24.91 5.97
C ARG A 29 -39.56 -23.50 5.45
N ILE A 30 -39.82 -22.52 6.31
CA ILE A 30 -39.24 -21.20 6.16
C ILE A 30 -37.74 -21.50 6.17
N LYS A 31 -37.15 -21.70 4.98
CA LYS A 31 -35.76 -21.36 4.76
C LYS A 31 -35.75 -19.88 5.09
N VAL A 32 -35.48 -19.58 6.36
CA VAL A 32 -34.88 -18.31 6.70
C VAL A 32 -33.52 -18.43 6.05
N GLU A 33 -33.48 -18.10 4.76
CA GLU A 33 -32.25 -17.69 4.10
C GLU A 33 -31.86 -16.42 4.84
N ASN A 34 -31.17 -16.63 5.95
CA ASN A 34 -30.31 -15.64 6.54
C ASN A 34 -29.22 -15.38 5.50
N LYS A 35 -29.55 -14.65 4.43
CA LYS A 35 -28.64 -13.69 3.84
C LYS A 35 -28.37 -12.68 4.94
N LYS A 36 -27.56 -13.10 5.92
CA LYS A 36 -26.70 -12.18 6.65
C LYS A 36 -25.89 -11.54 5.54
N GLU A 37 -26.31 -10.36 5.13
CA GLU A 37 -25.41 -9.39 4.52
C GLU A 37 -24.16 -9.43 5.38
N LYS A 38 -23.13 -10.12 4.88
CA LYS A 38 -21.81 -10.00 5.48
C LYS A 38 -21.49 -8.54 5.28
N LYS A 39 -21.77 -7.68 6.27
CA LYS A 39 -21.16 -6.36 6.40
C LYS A 39 -19.68 -6.63 6.20
N SER A 40 -19.24 -6.41 4.97
CA SER A 40 -18.00 -6.99 4.51
C SER A 40 -16.95 -6.34 5.39
N LYS A 41 -16.06 -7.13 5.99
CA LYS A 41 -14.90 -6.58 6.73
C LYS A 41 -14.02 -5.68 5.81
N ALA A 42 -14.36 -5.58 4.53
CA ALA A 42 -13.82 -4.68 3.52
C ALA A 42 -14.34 -3.23 3.66
N ASN A 43 -15.57 -2.97 4.12
CA ASN A 43 -16.10 -1.61 4.32
C ASN A 43 -15.65 -0.97 5.64
N ASN A 44 -14.41 -1.23 6.08
CA ASN A 44 -13.84 -0.56 7.24
C ASN A 44 -13.05 0.68 6.75
N PRO A 45 -13.35 1.90 7.21
CA PRO A 45 -12.64 3.10 6.78
C PRO A 45 -11.12 3.04 7.04
N MET A 46 -10.68 2.32 8.07
CA MET A 46 -9.25 2.13 8.36
C MET A 46 -8.53 1.21 7.38
N ARG A 47 -9.23 0.57 6.44
CA ARG A 47 -8.63 -0.25 5.38
C ARG A 47 -8.42 0.51 4.08
N ASN A 48 -8.84 1.76 4.00
CA ASN A 48 -8.62 2.60 2.83
C ASN A 48 -7.12 2.77 2.57
N LEU A 49 -6.74 2.62 1.29
CA LEU A 49 -5.37 2.81 0.84
C LEU A 49 -5.10 4.31 0.71
N ARG A 50 -3.92 4.72 1.20
CA ARG A 50 -3.39 6.08 1.06
C ARG A 50 -1.95 6.03 0.58
N ILE A 51 -1.51 7.11 -0.04
CA ILE A 51 -0.10 7.31 -0.36
C ILE A 51 0.62 7.59 0.96
N ARG A 52 1.65 6.81 1.25
CA ARG A 52 2.40 6.93 2.50
C ARG A 52 3.63 7.81 2.35
N LYS A 53 4.38 7.57 1.28
CA LYS A 53 5.53 8.36 0.88
C LYS A 53 5.76 8.15 -0.60
N LEU A 54 6.30 9.18 -1.23
CA LEU A 54 6.85 9.14 -2.57
C LEU A 54 8.36 9.28 -2.44
N CYS A 55 9.11 8.33 -2.99
CA CYS A 55 10.55 8.40 -3.07
C CYS A 55 10.93 8.82 -4.49
N LEU A 56 11.70 9.90 -4.61
CA LEU A 56 12.33 10.32 -5.85
C LEU A 56 13.79 9.90 -5.79
N ASN A 57 14.27 9.33 -6.88
CA ASN A 57 15.67 8.90 -6.99
C ASN A 57 16.25 9.35 -8.33
N ILE A 58 17.45 9.94 -8.27
CA ILE A 58 18.28 10.22 -9.43
C ILE A 58 19.61 9.50 -9.22
N CYS A 59 19.95 8.60 -10.13
CA CYS A 59 21.22 7.90 -10.14
C CYS A 59 22.04 8.34 -11.35
N VAL A 60 23.17 9.00 -11.11
CA VAL A 60 24.04 9.52 -12.20
C VAL A 60 25.22 8.58 -12.45
N GLY A 61 25.62 7.78 -11.46
CA GLY A 61 26.70 6.79 -11.62
C GLY A 61 28.11 7.34 -11.33
N GLU A 62 28.25 8.65 -11.15
CA GLU A 62 29.52 9.33 -10.95
C GLU A 62 29.45 10.36 -9.81
N SER A 63 30.60 10.66 -9.20
CA SER A 63 30.77 11.83 -8.35
C SER A 63 31.07 13.10 -9.16
N GLY A 64 30.80 14.26 -8.55
CA GLY A 64 31.21 15.56 -9.09
C GLY A 64 30.03 16.50 -9.32
N ASP A 65 30.19 17.39 -10.30
CA ASP A 65 29.27 18.51 -10.56
C ASP A 65 27.91 18.05 -11.09
N ARG A 66 27.85 16.93 -11.82
CA ARG A 66 26.55 16.39 -12.27
C ARG A 66 25.67 16.00 -11.09
N LEU A 67 26.26 15.46 -10.02
CA LEU A 67 25.53 15.08 -8.81
C LEU A 67 25.01 16.29 -8.04
N THR A 68 25.79 17.38 -7.96
CA THR A 68 25.36 18.61 -7.28
C THR A 68 24.27 19.33 -8.07
N ARG A 69 24.32 19.29 -9.40
CA ARG A 69 23.24 19.80 -10.28
C ARG A 69 21.96 18.98 -10.13
N ALA A 70 22.06 17.65 -10.13
CA ALA A 70 20.92 16.77 -9.88
C ALA A 70 20.25 17.03 -8.51
N ALA A 71 21.05 17.34 -7.48
CA ALA A 71 20.53 17.74 -6.18
C ALA A 71 19.69 19.03 -6.27
N LYS A 72 20.16 20.05 -7.01
CA LYS A 72 19.40 21.29 -7.23
C LYS A 72 18.07 21.04 -7.94
N VAL A 73 18.00 20.12 -8.90
CA VAL A 73 16.74 19.75 -9.57
C VAL A 73 15.72 19.20 -8.57
N LEU A 74 16.17 18.28 -7.71
CA LEU A 74 15.30 17.69 -6.70
C LEU A 74 14.87 18.71 -5.63
N GLU A 75 15.75 19.67 -5.30
CA GLU A 75 15.41 20.80 -4.42
C GLU A 75 14.31 21.66 -5.03
N THR A 76 14.45 22.06 -6.30
CA THR A 76 13.44 22.86 -7.01
C THR A 76 12.11 22.14 -7.11
N LEU A 77 12.14 20.82 -7.34
CA LEU A 77 10.92 20.02 -7.47
C LEU A 77 10.20 19.82 -6.13
N THR A 78 10.94 19.46 -5.07
CA THR A 78 10.36 19.04 -3.79
C THR A 78 10.28 20.14 -2.73
N GLY A 79 11.11 21.18 -2.87
CA GLY A 79 11.36 22.20 -1.85
C GLY A 79 12.02 21.63 -0.60
N GLN A 80 12.73 20.50 -0.70
CA GLN A 80 13.43 19.85 0.41
C GLN A 80 14.89 19.61 0.04
N THR A 81 15.78 19.66 1.02
CA THR A 81 17.19 19.31 0.83
C THR A 81 17.33 17.80 0.65
N PRO A 82 17.85 17.33 -0.49
CA PRO A 82 17.91 15.91 -0.79
C PRO A 82 19.15 15.27 -0.15
N ILE A 83 19.12 13.94 -0.03
CA ILE A 83 20.18 13.18 0.63
C ILE A 83 21.05 12.49 -0.42
N PHE A 84 22.36 12.65 -0.26
CA PHE A 84 23.37 11.97 -1.10
C PHE A 84 23.58 10.53 -0.64
N SER A 85 23.41 9.60 -1.57
CA SER A 85 23.66 8.17 -1.39
C SER A 85 25.10 7.81 -1.77
N LYS A 86 25.73 7.00 -0.92
CA LYS A 86 27.10 6.50 -1.11
C LYS A 86 27.14 5.10 -1.75
N ALA A 87 28.20 4.83 -2.48
CA ALA A 87 28.55 3.52 -3.01
C ALA A 87 28.80 2.49 -1.91
N ARG A 88 28.19 1.31 -2.01
CA ARG A 88 28.47 0.18 -1.10
C ARG A 88 29.72 -0.60 -1.49
N TYR A 89 29.99 -0.73 -2.78
CA TYR A 89 31.08 -1.55 -3.34
C TYR A 89 31.84 -0.79 -4.41
N THR A 90 33.08 -1.21 -4.65
CA THR A 90 33.89 -0.74 -5.77
C THR A 90 33.57 -1.64 -6.96
N VAL A 91 33.12 -1.06 -8.06
CA VAL A 91 32.79 -1.80 -9.29
C VAL A 91 33.47 -1.11 -10.46
N ARG A 92 34.48 -1.78 -11.03
CA ARG A 92 35.31 -1.21 -12.11
C ARG A 92 34.50 -0.92 -13.38
N SER A 93 33.53 -1.78 -13.72
CA SER A 93 32.69 -1.61 -14.91
C SER A 93 31.87 -0.32 -14.91
N PHE A 94 31.48 0.17 -13.73
CA PHE A 94 30.74 1.41 -13.57
C PHE A 94 31.64 2.60 -13.22
N GLY A 95 32.95 2.39 -13.03
CA GLY A 95 33.88 3.45 -12.63
C GLY A 95 33.77 3.91 -11.17
N ILE A 96 33.06 3.16 -10.32
CA ILE A 96 32.69 3.59 -8.96
C ILE A 96 33.65 3.04 -7.90
N ARG A 97 34.03 3.87 -6.93
CA ARG A 97 34.76 3.48 -5.72
C ARG A 97 33.86 3.40 -4.48
N ARG A 98 34.24 2.60 -3.49
CA ARG A 98 33.52 2.54 -2.18
C ARG A 98 33.42 3.92 -1.53
N ASN A 99 32.27 4.19 -0.92
CA ASN A 99 31.93 5.43 -0.20
C ASN A 99 31.87 6.71 -1.04
N GLU A 100 32.06 6.60 -2.35
CA GLU A 100 31.84 7.67 -3.31
C GLU A 100 30.35 8.04 -3.38
N LYS A 101 30.01 9.32 -3.58
CA LYS A 101 28.62 9.75 -3.72
C LYS A 101 28.16 9.50 -5.15
N ILE A 102 27.04 8.79 -5.35
CA ILE A 102 26.60 8.37 -6.70
C ILE A 102 25.21 8.87 -7.06
N ALA A 103 24.32 8.89 -6.06
CA ALA A 103 22.90 9.13 -6.28
C ALA A 103 22.37 10.15 -5.29
N VAL A 104 21.28 10.79 -5.67
CA VAL A 104 20.55 11.72 -4.83
C VAL A 104 19.12 11.22 -4.74
N HIS A 105 18.59 11.19 -3.52
CA HIS A 105 17.21 10.81 -3.31
C HIS A 105 16.51 11.78 -2.35
N CYS A 106 15.20 11.93 -2.57
CA CYS A 106 14.34 12.71 -1.71
C CYS A 106 13.10 11.89 -1.37
N THR A 107 12.59 12.01 -0.14
CA THR A 107 11.35 11.35 0.28
C THR A 107 10.31 12.39 0.62
N VAL A 108 9.27 12.49 -0.20
CA VAL A 108 8.17 13.43 -0.02
C VAL A 108 6.99 12.70 0.62
N ARG A 109 6.26 13.40 1.50
CA ARG A 109 5.05 12.92 2.16
C ARG A 109 3.99 14.02 2.19
N GLY A 110 2.74 13.64 2.44
CA GLY A 110 1.63 14.59 2.56
C GLY A 110 1.18 15.15 1.21
N PRO A 111 0.60 16.36 1.16
CA PRO A 111 -0.04 16.91 -0.04
C PRO A 111 0.95 17.10 -1.20
N LYS A 112 2.19 17.54 -0.89
CA LYS A 112 3.27 17.67 -1.89
C LYS A 112 3.53 16.37 -2.66
N ALA A 113 3.36 15.21 -2.02
CA ALA A 113 3.58 13.94 -2.69
C ALA A 113 2.47 13.62 -3.71
N GLU A 114 1.24 14.06 -3.46
CA GLU A 114 0.11 13.86 -4.38
C GLU A 114 0.28 14.76 -5.61
N GLU A 115 0.61 16.03 -5.41
CA GLU A 115 0.89 16.98 -6.51
C GLU A 115 2.02 16.50 -7.44
N ILE A 116 3.12 16.03 -6.86
CA ILE A 116 4.28 15.50 -7.62
C ILE A 116 3.90 14.20 -8.34
N LEU A 117 3.07 13.36 -7.72
CA LEU A 117 2.62 12.13 -8.34
C LEU A 117 1.72 12.39 -9.53
N GLU A 118 0.76 13.32 -9.41
CA GLU A 118 -0.12 13.72 -10.50
C GLU A 118 0.66 14.28 -11.68
N LYS A 119 1.65 15.15 -11.41
CA LYS A 119 2.57 15.63 -12.45
C LYS A 119 3.32 14.49 -13.14
N GLY A 120 3.84 13.53 -12.37
CA GLY A 120 4.58 12.39 -12.92
C GLY A 120 3.72 11.42 -13.73
N LEU A 121 2.48 11.18 -13.28
CA LEU A 121 1.54 10.31 -13.99
C LEU A 121 1.03 10.96 -15.28
N LYS A 122 0.92 12.29 -15.34
CA LYS A 122 0.59 13.02 -16.57
C LYS A 122 1.60 12.76 -17.69
N VAL A 123 2.90 12.67 -17.37
CA VAL A 123 3.95 12.36 -18.35
C VAL A 123 3.82 10.94 -18.92
N LYS A 124 3.24 10.02 -18.13
CA LYS A 124 2.96 8.64 -18.55
C LYS A 124 1.53 8.45 -19.06
N GLU A 125 0.79 9.54 -19.25
CA GLU A 125 -0.60 9.51 -19.73
C GLU A 125 -1.52 8.62 -18.87
N TYR A 126 -1.18 8.46 -17.58
CA TYR A 126 -1.85 7.55 -16.64
C TYR A 126 -1.80 6.05 -17.04
N GLU A 127 -0.92 5.69 -17.96
CA GLU A 127 -0.70 4.31 -18.35
C GLU A 127 0.43 3.68 -17.55
N LEU A 128 0.13 2.56 -16.87
CA LEU A 128 1.14 1.75 -16.19
C LEU A 128 1.03 0.29 -16.59
N ARG A 129 2.17 -0.38 -16.69
CA ARG A 129 2.18 -1.84 -16.89
C ARG A 129 1.89 -2.54 -15.57
N ALA A 130 1.23 -3.70 -15.63
CA ALA A 130 1.02 -4.55 -14.47
C ALA A 130 2.35 -4.97 -13.80
N ASP A 131 3.45 -5.05 -14.55
CA ASP A 131 4.79 -5.40 -14.04
C ASP A 131 5.41 -4.33 -13.14
N CYS A 132 4.99 -3.07 -13.28
CA CYS A 132 5.43 -1.97 -12.44
C CYS A 132 4.92 -2.08 -10.99
N PHE A 133 3.89 -2.89 -10.76
CA PHE A 133 3.33 -3.14 -9.44
C PHE A 133 4.02 -4.32 -8.75
N SER A 134 4.53 -4.05 -7.56
CA SER A 134 5.11 -5.03 -6.64
C SER A 134 4.04 -5.90 -5.99
N GLU A 135 4.42 -7.10 -5.55
CA GLU A 135 3.56 -7.99 -4.75
C GLU A 135 3.06 -7.33 -3.47
N CYS A 136 3.90 -6.49 -2.86
CA CYS A 136 3.58 -5.70 -1.67
C CYS A 136 2.62 -4.53 -1.95
N GLY A 137 2.18 -4.35 -3.20
CA GLY A 137 1.25 -3.31 -3.60
C GLY A 137 1.87 -1.92 -3.81
N ASN A 138 3.19 -1.80 -3.78
CA ASN A 138 3.87 -0.57 -4.19
C ASN A 138 3.98 -0.52 -5.71
N PHE A 139 4.12 0.67 -6.27
CA PHE A 139 4.37 0.83 -7.70
C PHE A 139 5.41 1.91 -7.94
N GLY A 140 6.09 1.81 -9.08
CA GLY A 140 7.04 2.82 -9.50
C GLY A 140 7.09 2.95 -11.01
N PHE A 141 7.52 4.12 -11.45
CA PHE A 141 7.72 4.45 -12.86
C PHE A 141 8.92 5.37 -13.00
N GLY A 142 9.61 5.27 -14.14
CA GLY A 142 10.74 6.14 -14.47
C GLY A 142 10.32 7.16 -15.53
N ILE A 143 10.78 8.40 -15.35
CA ILE A 143 10.68 9.47 -16.34
C ILE A 143 12.08 9.76 -16.86
N GLN A 144 12.22 9.96 -18.17
CA GLN A 144 13.51 10.25 -18.79
C GLN A 144 13.90 11.73 -18.68
N GLU A 145 12.91 12.62 -18.68
CA GLU A 145 13.11 14.07 -18.63
C GLU A 145 12.34 14.69 -17.47
N HIS A 146 13.01 15.52 -16.67
CA HIS A 146 12.36 16.26 -15.58
C HIS A 146 11.63 17.53 -16.06
N ILE A 147 11.79 17.94 -17.32
CA ILE A 147 11.15 19.12 -17.91
C ILE A 147 9.64 18.92 -17.97
N ASP A 148 9.21 17.70 -18.31
CA ASP A 148 7.80 17.31 -18.39
C ASP A 148 7.02 17.49 -17.08
N LEU A 149 7.73 17.64 -15.96
CA LEU A 149 7.16 17.91 -14.64
C LEU A 149 6.88 19.39 -14.39
N GLY A 150 7.17 20.25 -15.37
CA GLY A 150 6.87 21.68 -15.36
C GLY A 150 8.00 22.57 -14.82
N ILE A 151 9.24 22.08 -14.84
CA ILE A 151 10.42 22.88 -14.45
C ILE A 151 10.97 23.58 -15.70
N LYS A 152 11.33 24.87 -15.56
CA LYS A 152 12.00 25.61 -16.64
C LYS A 152 13.38 25.02 -16.91
N TYR A 153 13.77 24.98 -18.18
CA TYR A 153 15.07 24.46 -18.57
C TYR A 153 16.19 25.42 -18.18
N ASP A 154 17.15 24.92 -17.40
CA ASP A 154 18.40 25.61 -17.08
C ASP A 154 19.58 24.88 -17.77
N PRO A 155 20.29 25.52 -18.71
CA PRO A 155 21.39 24.89 -19.43
C PRO A 155 22.58 24.52 -18.52
N ALA A 156 22.71 25.20 -17.37
CA ALA A 156 23.74 24.88 -16.39
C ALA A 156 23.50 23.53 -15.70
N ILE A 157 22.25 23.11 -15.56
CA ILE A 157 21.85 21.92 -14.81
C ILE A 157 21.88 20.68 -15.71
N GLY A 158 21.33 20.80 -16.92
CA GLY A 158 21.20 19.70 -17.88
C GLY A 158 19.96 18.84 -17.65
N ILE A 159 19.70 17.88 -18.56
CA ILE A 159 18.54 17.01 -18.53
C ILE A 159 18.84 15.73 -17.74
N TYR A 160 18.03 15.47 -16.71
CA TYR A 160 18.09 14.25 -15.91
C TYR A 160 16.78 13.47 -15.99
N GLY A 161 16.92 12.14 -16.00
CA GLY A 161 15.86 11.19 -15.72
C GLY A 161 15.75 10.91 -14.23
N MET A 162 14.55 10.54 -13.79
CA MET A 162 14.23 10.31 -12.38
C MET A 162 13.32 9.10 -12.23
N ASP A 163 13.51 8.38 -11.13
CA ASP A 163 12.64 7.29 -10.73
C ASP A 163 11.66 7.75 -9.65
N PHE A 164 10.39 7.46 -9.88
CA PHE A 164 9.31 7.64 -8.93
C PHE A 164 8.97 6.30 -8.31
N TYR A 165 9.05 6.21 -6.99
CA TYR A 165 8.62 5.03 -6.26
C TYR A 165 7.58 5.41 -5.21
N VAL A 166 6.36 4.93 -5.42
CA VAL A 166 5.20 5.21 -4.58
C VAL A 166 4.99 4.06 -3.61
N VAL A 167 4.99 4.40 -2.32
CA VAL A 167 4.68 3.46 -1.26
C VAL A 167 3.25 3.69 -0.82
N LEU A 168 2.41 2.68 -1.04
CA LEU A 168 1.05 2.66 -0.53
C LEU A 168 1.06 2.15 0.92
N GLY A 169 0.09 2.62 1.70
CA GLY A 169 -0.08 2.18 3.07
C GLY A 169 -1.53 2.29 3.53
N ARG A 170 -1.87 1.50 4.55
CA ARG A 170 -3.09 1.70 5.32
C ARG A 170 -2.77 2.38 6.65
N PRO A 171 -3.74 3.08 7.27
CA PRO A 171 -3.65 3.42 8.68
C PRO A 171 -3.41 2.15 9.52
N GLY A 172 -2.33 2.12 10.31
CA GLY A 172 -1.92 0.94 11.10
C GLY A 172 -0.54 0.38 10.77
N PHE A 173 0.06 0.76 9.64
CA PHE A 173 1.41 0.33 9.27
C PHE A 173 2.52 0.79 10.24
N CYS A 174 2.25 1.82 11.05
CA CYS A 174 3.19 2.34 12.06
C CYS A 174 3.57 1.31 13.13
N ILE A 175 2.78 0.24 13.33
CA ILE A 175 3.07 -0.84 14.28
C ILE A 175 4.42 -1.53 13.97
N SER A 176 4.77 -1.60 12.68
CA SER A 176 6.02 -2.20 12.22
C SER A 176 7.23 -1.28 12.31
N GLU A 177 7.03 0.01 12.57
CA GLU A 177 8.09 1.03 12.54
C GLU A 177 8.29 1.74 13.87
N ARG A 178 7.28 1.74 14.74
CA ARG A 178 7.39 2.34 16.07
C ARG A 178 8.49 1.66 16.90
N ARG A 179 9.18 2.45 17.72
CA ARG A 179 10.24 1.98 18.63
C ARG A 179 9.68 1.09 19.74
N ARG A 180 8.60 1.52 20.40
CA ARG A 180 7.97 0.79 21.52
C ARG A 180 6.93 -0.21 21.01
N CYS A 181 6.92 -1.42 21.56
CA CYS A 181 5.95 -2.48 21.24
C CYS A 181 5.84 -2.75 19.72
N LYS A 182 6.97 -2.83 19.03
CA LYS A 182 7.04 -3.16 17.61
C LYS A 182 6.48 -4.56 17.35
N SER A 183 5.59 -4.70 16.38
CA SER A 183 5.09 -6.02 15.98
C SER A 183 4.87 -6.11 14.46
N LYS A 184 4.67 -7.32 13.94
CA LYS A 184 4.50 -7.57 12.51
C LYS A 184 3.08 -7.21 12.07
N ILE A 185 2.96 -6.71 10.83
CA ILE A 185 1.65 -6.46 10.22
C ILE A 185 1.04 -7.79 9.79
N GLY A 186 -0.20 -8.04 10.24
CA GLY A 186 -0.97 -9.24 9.89
C GLY A 186 -1.28 -9.29 8.38
N ALA A 187 -1.31 -10.49 7.81
CA ALA A 187 -1.48 -10.72 6.37
C ALA A 187 -2.71 -10.00 5.79
N LYS A 188 -3.83 -10.01 6.51
CA LYS A 188 -5.09 -9.35 6.11
C LYS A 188 -5.01 -7.83 6.00
N HIS A 189 -4.01 -7.21 6.63
CA HIS A 189 -3.81 -5.76 6.60
C HIS A 189 -2.74 -5.36 5.58
N ARG A 190 -1.93 -6.29 5.09
CA ARG A 190 -1.00 -6.05 3.99
C ARG A 190 -1.77 -5.74 2.71
N ILE A 191 -1.11 -5.03 1.81
CA ILE A 191 -1.65 -4.65 0.52
C ILE A 191 -1.21 -5.71 -0.49
N THR A 192 -2.13 -6.12 -1.35
CA THR A 192 -1.83 -7.03 -2.46
C THR A 192 -1.71 -6.25 -3.76
N LYS A 193 -0.97 -6.80 -4.73
CA LYS A 193 -0.84 -6.22 -6.08
C LYS A 193 -2.19 -5.90 -6.74
N ALA A 194 -3.16 -6.80 -6.62
CA ALA A 194 -4.50 -6.62 -7.21
C ALA A 194 -5.29 -5.48 -6.54
N GLU A 195 -5.13 -5.28 -5.22
CA GLU A 195 -5.75 -4.15 -4.52
C GLU A 195 -5.15 -2.81 -4.98
N SER A 196 -3.83 -2.75 -5.20
CA SER A 196 -3.16 -1.55 -5.67
C SER A 196 -3.54 -1.17 -7.10
N ILE A 197 -3.69 -2.15 -7.99
CA ILE A 197 -4.15 -1.92 -9.37
C ILE A 197 -5.56 -1.31 -9.36
N LYS A 198 -6.47 -1.89 -8.57
CA LYS A 198 -7.83 -1.35 -8.41
C LYS A 198 -7.82 0.06 -7.82
N TRP A 199 -6.97 0.30 -6.84
CA TRP A 199 -6.82 1.64 -6.24
C TRP A 199 -6.31 2.67 -7.24
N PHE A 200 -5.33 2.30 -8.07
CA PHE A 200 -4.79 3.18 -9.12
C PHE A 200 -5.85 3.52 -10.17
N GLN A 201 -6.60 2.52 -10.63
CA GLN A 201 -7.73 2.69 -11.56
C GLN A 201 -8.83 3.58 -10.97
N GLN A 202 -9.16 3.43 -9.69
CA GLN A 202 -10.20 4.22 -9.04
C GLN A 202 -9.80 5.67 -8.73
N ARG A 203 -8.51 5.93 -8.50
CA ARG A 203 -8.03 7.25 -8.04
C ARG A 203 -7.62 8.17 -9.19
N PHE A 204 -7.01 7.60 -10.22
CA PHE A 204 -6.42 8.35 -11.33
C PHE A 204 -7.02 7.98 -12.69
N ASP A 205 -8.07 7.15 -12.71
CA ASP A 205 -8.70 6.62 -13.93
C ASP A 205 -7.70 5.96 -14.90
N GLY A 206 -6.58 5.47 -14.35
CA GLY A 206 -5.45 5.02 -15.13
C GLY A 206 -5.64 3.63 -15.75
N ILE A 207 -5.09 3.45 -16.95
CA ILE A 207 -5.16 2.20 -17.69
C ILE A 207 -3.97 1.32 -17.28
N VAL A 208 -4.26 0.06 -16.91
CA VAL A 208 -3.21 -0.91 -16.58
C VAL A 208 -3.04 -1.90 -17.71
N LEU A 209 -1.90 -1.79 -18.41
CA LEU A 209 -1.55 -2.68 -19.51
C LEU A 209 -1.11 -4.06 -18.98
N PRO A 210 -1.44 -5.17 -19.68
CA PRO A 210 -0.99 -6.49 -19.31
C PRO A 210 0.54 -6.62 -19.39
N SER A 211 1.09 -7.57 -18.64
CA SER A 211 2.52 -7.85 -18.66
C SER A 211 2.98 -8.30 -20.06
N LYS A 212 4.20 -7.94 -20.44
CA LYS A 212 4.77 -8.41 -21.70
C LYS A 212 5.11 -9.89 -21.50
N LYS A 213 4.46 -10.79 -22.25
CA LYS A 213 4.89 -12.20 -22.29
C LYS A 213 6.35 -12.21 -22.78
N LYS A 214 7.24 -12.75 -21.97
CA LYS A 214 8.64 -12.99 -22.36
C LYS A 214 8.70 -14.13 -23.36
#